data_AF-A0A9W6LT19-F1
#
_entry.id   AF-A0A9W6LT19-F1
#
_cell.length_a   1.000
_cell.length_b   1.000
_cell.length_c   1.000
_cell.angle_alpha   90.00
_cell.angle_beta   90.00
_cell.angle_gamma   90.00
#
_symmetry.space_group_name_H-M   'P 1'
#
loop_
_entity.id
_entity.type
_entity.pdbx_description
1 polymer ?
#
loop_
_entity_poly.entity_id
_entity_poly.type
_entity_poly.pdbx_seq_one_letter_code
_entity_poly.pdbx_strand_id
1 'polypeptide(L)' 'MRADRIRLLVWDGTGVRLLAKRLEDGEFRWPTIEDGLMRLSAAQFPALLEGARLATRPLANETPAPALPGRAATQ' A
#
# COMPACT_ATOMS: atom_id res chain seq x y z
N MET A 1 -19.18 13.00 3.59
CA MET A 1 -18.54 11.96 4.43
C MET A 1 -17.30 12.61 5.04
N ARG A 2 -17.04 12.44 6.33
CA ARG A 2 -15.84 13.01 6.98
C ARG A 2 -14.63 12.12 6.67
N ALA A 3 -13.79 12.54 5.73
CA ALA A 3 -12.57 11.81 5.34
C ALA A 3 -11.30 12.36 6.03
N ASP A 4 -11.44 13.07 7.16
CA ASP A 4 -10.33 13.63 7.93
C ASP A 4 -9.62 12.60 8.84
N ARG A 5 -10.13 11.37 8.93
CA ARG A 5 -9.66 10.34 9.86
C ARG A 5 -9.38 9.01 9.18
N ILE A 6 -8.30 8.36 9.60
CA ILE A 6 -7.90 7.02 9.15
C ILE A 6 -7.58 6.13 10.37
N ARG A 7 -7.93 4.86 10.28
CA ARG A 7 -7.56 3.79 11.23
C ARG A 7 -6.80 2.71 10.48
N LEU A 8 -5.61 2.36 10.95
CA LEU A 8 -4.75 1.35 10.33
C LEU A 8 -4.43 0.27 11.36
N LEU A 9 -4.55 -0.99 10.93
CA LEU A 9 -4.11 -2.15 11.68
C LEU A 9 -2.76 -2.60 11.11
N VAL A 10 -1.72 -2.59 11.93
CA VAL A 10 -0.34 -2.87 11.51
C VAL A 10 0.18 -4.09 12.25
N TRP A 11 0.75 -5.05 11.53
CA TRP A 11 1.48 -6.19 12.10
C TRP A 11 2.98 -5.95 11.98
N ASP A 12 3.71 -6.07 13.09
CA ASP A 12 5.16 -5.83 13.13
C ASP A 12 6.00 -7.12 13.19
N GLY A 13 5.37 -8.30 13.13
CA GLY A 13 6.01 -9.60 13.33
C GLY A 13 5.78 -10.21 14.71
N THR A 14 5.49 -9.39 15.72
CA THR A 14 5.28 -9.81 17.11
C THR A 14 3.87 -9.54 17.62
N GLY A 15 3.21 -8.54 17.06
CA GLY A 15 1.89 -8.13 17.49
C GLY A 15 1.18 -7.21 16.51
N VAL A 16 -0.10 -7.03 16.79
CA VAL A 16 -0.96 -6.08 16.09
C VAL A 16 -0.93 -4.74 16.81
N ARG A 17 -0.74 -3.65 16.07
CA ARG A 17 -0.84 -2.27 16.54
C ARG A 17 -1.97 -1.55 15.79
N LEU A 18 -2.75 -0.77 16.51
CA LEU A 18 -3.76 0.11 15.93
C LEU A 18 -3.21 1.54 15.88
N LEU A 19 -3.17 2.13 14.69
CA LEU A 19 -2.83 3.53 14.48
C LEU A 19 -4.09 4.30 14.07
N ALA A 20 -4.34 5.45 14.70
CA ALA A 20 -5.37 6.38 14.29
C ALA A 20 -4.73 7.73 13.98
N LYS A 21 -4.96 8.27 12.79
CA LYS A 21 -4.50 9.63 12.41
C LYS A 21 -5.69 10.48 12.02
N ARG A 22 -5.66 11.74 12.45
CA ARG A 22 -6.58 12.78 12.02
C ARG A 22 -5.78 13.88 11.34
N LEU A 23 -6.31 14.41 10.24
CA LEU A 23 -5.82 15.63 9.62
C LEU A 23 -6.50 16.82 10.29
N GLU A 24 -5.72 17.81 10.71
CA GLU A 24 -6.24 19.05 11.31
C GLU A 24 -6.87 19.95 10.25
N ASP A 25 -6.34 19.91 9.03
CA ASP A 25 -6.88 20.57 7.84
C ASP A 25 -6.84 19.59 6.65
N GLY A 26 -7.91 19.55 5.86
CA GLY A 26 -8.04 18.68 4.70
C GLY A 26 -8.64 17.28 4.96
N GLU A 27 -8.62 16.46 3.91
CA GLU A 27 -9.22 15.13 3.87
C GLU A 27 -8.25 14.14 3.23
N PHE A 28 -8.25 12.89 3.72
CA PHE A 28 -7.51 11.81 3.09
C PHE A 28 -8.10 11.51 1.72
N ARG A 29 -7.32 11.80 0.67
CA ARG A 29 -7.68 11.50 -0.72
C ARG A 29 -7.14 10.15 -1.11
N TRP A 30 -7.98 9.15 -0.98
CA TRP A 30 -7.69 7.80 -1.44
C TRP A 30 -7.66 7.74 -2.96
N PRO A 31 -6.64 7.08 -3.57
CA PRO A 31 -6.75 6.66 -4.95
C PRO A 31 -7.90 5.66 -5.12
N THR A 32 -8.29 5.40 -6.36
CA THR A 32 -9.24 4.32 -6.67
C THR A 32 -8.72 3.01 -6.09
N ILE A 33 -9.49 2.41 -5.20
CA ILE A 33 -9.21 1.09 -4.66
C ILE A 33 -9.84 0.09 -5.62
N GLU A 34 -9.03 -0.72 -6.29
CA GLU A 34 -9.52 -1.86 -7.08
C GLU A 34 -9.60 -3.09 -6.16
N ASP A 35 -10.74 -3.80 -6.20
CA ASP A 35 -10.97 -5.03 -5.44
C ASP A 35 -10.77 -4.94 -3.92
N GLY A 36 -10.88 -3.74 -3.33
CA GLY A 36 -10.67 -3.54 -1.90
C GLY A 36 -9.21 -3.63 -1.45
N LEU A 37 -8.26 -3.79 -2.38
CA LEU A 37 -6.83 -3.89 -2.10
C LEU A 37 -6.08 -2.71 -2.73
N MET A 38 -5.18 -2.09 -1.97
CA MET A 38 -4.30 -1.05 -2.48
C MET A 38 -2.88 -1.32 -2.02
N ARG A 39 -1.95 -1.38 -2.98
CA ARG A 39 -0.53 -1.53 -2.70
C ARG A 39 0.12 -0.15 -2.69
N LEU A 40 0.68 0.23 -1.55
CA LEU A 40 1.44 1.47 -1.38
C LEU A 40 2.93 1.16 -1.37
N SER A 41 3.72 1.99 -2.04
CA SER A 41 5.17 1.99 -1.90
C SER A 41 5.59 2.58 -0.56
N ALA A 42 6.85 2.31 -0.16
CA ALA A 42 7.43 2.86 1.06
C ALA A 42 7.41 4.41 1.11
N ALA A 43 7.44 5.08 -0.06
CA ALA A 43 7.34 6.54 -0.13
C ALA A 43 5.87 7.04 -0.15
N GLN A 44 4.95 6.23 -0.67
CA GLN A 44 3.53 6.59 -0.73
C GLN A 44 2.86 6.54 0.64
N PHE A 45 3.23 5.58 1.48
CA PHE A 45 2.65 5.45 2.82
C PHE A 45 2.81 6.70 3.72
N PRO A 46 4.03 7.23 3.96
CA PRO A 46 4.19 8.44 4.75
C PRO A 46 3.55 9.65 4.07
N ALA A 47 3.63 9.78 2.74
CA ALA A 47 2.98 10.86 2.01
C ALA A 47 1.45 10.88 2.19
N LEU A 48 0.81 9.70 2.17
CA LEU A 48 -0.62 9.57 2.45
C LEU A 48 -0.96 10.03 3.87
N LEU A 49 -0.15 9.65 4.85
CA LEU A 49 -0.36 10.06 6.24
C LEU A 49 -0.27 11.58 6.40
N GLU A 50 0.55 12.27 5.61
CA GLU A 50 0.63 13.74 5.59
C GLU A 50 -0.51 14.40 4.80
N GLY A 51 -1.48 13.63 4.30
CA GLY A 51 -2.62 14.16 3.54
C GLY A 51 -2.30 14.48 2.07
N ALA A 52 -1.13 14.06 1.57
CA ALA A 52 -0.77 14.27 0.17
C ALA A 52 -1.66 13.42 -0.75
N ARG A 53 -2.00 13.98 -1.92
CA ARG A 53 -2.69 13.22 -2.97
C ARG A 53 -1.73 12.19 -3.53
N LEU A 54 -2.05 10.92 -3.30
CA LEU A 54 -1.33 9.81 -3.92
C LEU A 54 -1.53 9.83 -5.44
N ALA A 55 -0.43 9.80 -6.20
CA ALA A 55 -0.49 9.59 -7.64
C ALA A 55 -0.90 8.15 -7.94
N THR A 56 -1.90 7.98 -8.81
CA THR A 56 -2.53 6.70 -9.18
C THR A 56 -1.61 5.76 -9.97
N ARG A 57 -0.28 5.95 -9.96
CA ARG A 57 0.61 5.06 -10.72
C ARG A 57 0.56 3.68 -10.05
N PRO A 58 -0.05 2.66 -10.68
CA PRO A 58 0.02 1.32 -10.14
C PRO A 58 1.50 0.96 -10.11
N LEU A 59 1.98 0.53 -8.95
CA LEU A 59 3.27 -0.14 -8.89
C LEU A 59 3.06 -1.41 -9.72
N ALA A 60 3.58 -1.43 -10.95
CA ALA A 60 3.50 -2.60 -11.81
C ALA A 60 3.93 -3.80 -10.99
N ASN A 61 3.09 -4.83 -10.98
CA ASN A 61 3.42 -6.14 -10.44
C ASN A 61 4.61 -6.68 -11.23
N GLU A 62 5.82 -6.33 -10.81
CA GLU A 62 7.02 -7.09 -11.12
C GLU A 62 7.30 -7.96 -9.89
N THR A 63 6.47 -8.99 -9.73
CA THR A 63 6.98 -10.23 -9.16
C THR A 63 7.79 -10.86 -10.30
N PRO A 64 9.14 -10.85 -10.28
CA PRO A 64 9.84 -11.80 -11.12
C PRO A 64 9.37 -13.17 -10.67
N ALA A 65 8.63 -13.87 -11.54
CA ALA A 65 8.32 -15.28 -11.34
C ALA A 65 9.65 -15.96 -10.94
N PRO A 66 9.67 -16.83 -9.91
CA PRO A 66 10.88 -17.55 -9.58
C PRO A 66 11.31 -18.29 -10.85
N ALA A 67 12.40 -17.85 -11.47
CA ALA A 67 13.02 -18.55 -12.57
C ALA A 67 13.47 -19.90 -11.99
N LEU A 68 12.66 -20.94 -12.18
CA LEU A 68 12.99 -22.29 -11.79
C LEU A 68 14.30 -22.66 -12.50
N PRO A 69 15.37 -23.01 -11.76
CA PRO A 69 16.59 -23.45 -12.39
C PRO A 69 16.37 -24.87 -12.92
N GLY A 70 16.59 -25.04 -14.22
CA GLY A 70 16.93 -26.34 -14.80
C GLY A 70 15.79 -27.13 -15.41
N ARG A 71 15.69 -27.04 -16.73
CA ARG A 71 15.57 -28.23 -17.59
C ARG A 71 16.50 -28.08 -18.80
N ALA A 72 17.80 -28.17 -18.53
CA ALA A 72 18.72 -28.76 -19.49
C ALA A 72 18.59 -30.28 -19.34
N ALA A 73 17.96 -30.94 -20.31
CA ALA A 73 18.18 -32.35 -20.64
C ALA A 73 17.34 -32.72 -21.87
N THR A 74 18.02 -32.90 -23.00
CA THR A 74 17.87 -33.99 -23.97
C THR A 74 16.45 -34.28 -24.49
N GLN A 75 16.16 -33.81 -25.70
CA GLN A 75 16.04 -34.69 -26.89
C GLN A 75 16.12 -33.86 -28.17
#